data_AF-A0A821U2P0-F1
#
_entry.id   AF-A0A821U2P0-F1
#
_cell.length_a   1.000
_cell.length_b   1.000
_cell.length_c   1.000
_cell.angle_alpha   90.00
_cell.angle_beta   90.00
_cell.angle_gamma   90.00
#
_symmetry.space_group_name_H-M   'P 1'
#
loop_
_entity.id
_entity.type
_entity.pdbx_description
1 polymer ?
#
loop_
_entity_poly.entity_id
_entity_poly.type
_entity_poly.pdbx_seq_one_letter_code
_entity_poly.pdbx_strand_id
1 'polypeptide(L)'
;MTNLELRDVIGHFAEFSMDQHGSRFIQQKLERATNAEKDMVFKEIITNAPQLMTDVFGNYVIQKFFEFGSPEHKAYLAHSIRGNVLSLALQMYGCRVIQKAVETLQPEYQIQ
;
A
#
# COMPACT_ATOMS: atom_id res chain seq x y z
N MET A 1 26.39 -4.36 3.32
CA MET A 1 25.07 -3.84 3.73
C MET A 1 24.33 -4.98 4.39
N THR A 2 23.98 -4.82 5.65
CA THR A 2 23.27 -5.80 6.47
C THR A 2 22.02 -6.30 5.75
N ASN A 3 21.79 -7.61 5.78
CA ASN A 3 20.67 -8.25 5.09
C ASN A 3 19.39 -8.01 5.91
N LEU A 4 18.89 -6.77 5.87
CA LEU A 4 17.70 -6.35 6.61
C LEU A 4 16.47 -7.12 6.08
N GLU A 5 15.66 -7.65 6.99
CA GLU A 5 14.44 -8.40 6.70
C GLU A 5 13.20 -7.67 7.24
N LEU A 6 12.01 -7.98 6.72
CA LEU A 6 10.77 -7.36 7.18
C LEU A 6 10.55 -7.55 8.69
N ARG A 7 10.98 -8.70 9.22
CA ARG A 7 10.88 -9.01 10.65
C ARG A 7 11.67 -8.05 11.55
N ASP A 8 12.70 -7.41 11.00
CA ASP A 8 13.62 -6.55 11.77
C ASP A 8 13.05 -5.14 11.98
N VAL A 9 11.94 -4.80 11.31
CA VAL A 9 11.32 -3.46 11.33
C VAL A 9 9.84 -3.52 11.73
N ILE A 10 9.41 -4.61 12.36
CA ILE A 10 8.06 -4.74 12.95
C ILE A 10 7.84 -3.61 13.95
N GLY A 11 6.67 -2.96 13.89
CA GLY A 11 6.33 -1.80 14.70
C GLY A 11 6.73 -0.46 14.07
N HIS A 12 7.44 -0.49 12.94
CA HIS A 12 7.94 0.70 12.23
C HIS A 12 7.61 0.71 10.73
N PHE A 13 6.78 -0.20 10.22
CA PHE A 13 6.40 -0.23 8.80
C PHE A 13 5.75 1.07 8.33
N ALA A 14 4.93 1.72 9.15
CA ALA A 14 4.30 2.99 8.77
C ALA A 14 5.35 4.11 8.61
N GLU A 15 6.28 4.22 9.56
CA GLU A 15 7.39 5.18 9.52
C GLU A 15 8.31 4.91 8.33
N PHE A 16 8.72 3.66 8.13
CA PHE A 16 9.54 3.25 6.99
C PHE A 16 8.83 3.55 5.66
N SER A 17 7.51 3.35 5.58
CA SER A 17 6.75 3.63 4.35
C SER A 17 6.76 5.12 3.97
N MET A 18 6.93 6.02 4.94
CA MET A 18 7.04 7.47 4.71
C MET A 18 8.49 7.95 4.56
N ASP A 19 9.48 7.06 4.65
CA ASP A 19 10.89 7.37 4.38
C ASP A 19 11.29 6.93 2.95
N GLN A 20 12.20 7.67 2.32
CA GLN A 20 12.64 7.38 0.96
C GLN A 20 13.30 6.00 0.84
N HIS A 21 14.17 5.64 1.78
CA HIS A 21 14.91 4.38 1.75
C HIS A 21 14.09 3.25 2.35
N GLY A 22 13.37 3.51 3.44
CA GLY A 22 12.44 2.58 4.08
C GLY A 22 11.32 2.14 3.14
N SER A 23 10.73 3.05 2.38
CA SER A 23 9.65 2.74 1.44
C SER A 23 10.17 1.84 0.33
N ARG A 24 11.35 2.14 -0.23
CA ARG A 24 11.99 1.29 -1.25
C ARG A 24 12.30 -0.09 -0.72
N PHE A 25 12.78 -0.19 0.52
CA PHE A 25 13.02 -1.46 1.19
C PHE A 25 11.75 -2.30 1.31
N ILE A 26 10.65 -1.71 1.82
CA ILE A 26 9.36 -2.40 1.95
C ILE A 26 8.85 -2.87 0.58
N GLN A 27 8.89 -1.99 -0.43
CA GLN A 27 8.45 -2.32 -1.79
C GLN A 27 9.18 -3.55 -2.34
N GLN A 28 10.51 -3.58 -2.25
CA GLN A 28 11.33 -4.68 -2.75
C GLN A 28 11.04 -6.00 -2.03
N LYS A 29 10.82 -5.95 -0.71
CA LYS A 29 10.51 -7.15 0.08
C LYS A 29 9.10 -7.67 -0.23
N LEU A 30 8.10 -6.80 -0.40
CA LEU A 30 6.71 -7.20 -0.69
C LEU A 30 6.56 -8.02 -1.98
N GLU A 31 7.40 -7.80 -2.99
CA GLU A 31 7.36 -8.56 -4.25
C GLU A 31 7.65 -10.06 -4.08
N ARG A 32 8.45 -10.41 -3.06
CA ARG A 32 8.89 -11.79 -2.80
C ARG A 32 8.43 -12.33 -1.45
N ALA A 33 7.74 -11.51 -0.67
CA ALA A 33 7.24 -11.85 0.65
C ALA A 33 6.16 -12.94 0.58
N THR A 34 6.18 -13.80 1.59
CA THR A 34 5.09 -14.75 1.87
C THR A 34 3.80 -13.99 2.24
N ASN A 35 2.65 -14.66 2.16
CA ASN A 35 1.39 -14.05 2.59
C ASN A 35 1.43 -13.62 4.06
N ALA A 36 2.03 -14.42 4.95
CA ALA A 36 2.18 -14.08 6.36
C ALA A 36 3.00 -12.79 6.59
N GLU A 37 4.07 -12.59 5.82
CA GLU A 37 4.86 -11.36 5.90
C GLU A 37 4.09 -10.15 5.34
N LYS A 38 3.32 -10.33 4.26
CA LYS A 38 2.46 -9.27 3.73
C LYS A 38 1.38 -8.89 4.74
N ASP A 39 0.74 -9.87 5.39
CA ASP A 39 -0.27 -9.65 6.42
C ASP A 39 0.31 -8.88 7.60
N MET A 40 1.55 -9.21 8.00
CA MET A 40 2.26 -8.52 9.08
C MET A 40 2.49 -7.04 8.75
N VAL A 41 2.98 -6.73 7.55
CA VAL A 41 3.14 -5.34 7.09
C VAL A 41 1.78 -4.64 7.00
N PHE A 42 0.79 -5.30 6.40
CA PHE A 42 -0.54 -4.71 6.15
C PHE A 42 -1.26 -4.31 7.44
N LYS A 43 -1.22 -5.17 8.45
CA LYS A 43 -1.85 -4.91 9.76
C LYS A 43 -1.37 -3.63 10.41
N GLU A 44 -0.12 -3.25 10.19
CA GLU A 44 0.44 -2.04 10.78
C GLU A 44 0.12 -0.79 9.93
N ILE A 45 0.23 -0.90 8.61
CA ILE A 45 0.06 0.28 7.74
C ILE A 45 -1.41 0.65 7.50
N ILE A 46 -2.36 -0.28 7.70
CA ILE A 46 -3.77 -0.06 7.33
C ILE A 46 -4.39 1.12 8.08
N THR A 47 -4.06 1.32 9.36
CA THR A 47 -4.55 2.46 10.15
C THR A 47 -4.05 3.80 9.58
N ASN A 48 -2.90 3.80 8.92
CA ASN A 48 -2.30 4.98 8.29
C ASN A 48 -2.52 5.05 6.78
N ALA A 49 -3.32 4.13 6.20
CA ALA A 49 -3.47 4.02 4.76
C ALA A 49 -3.89 5.34 4.08
N PRO A 50 -4.85 6.13 4.60
CA PRO A 50 -5.20 7.41 3.98
C PRO A 50 -4.03 8.39 3.88
N GLN A 51 -3.20 8.47 4.92
CA GLN A 51 -2.01 9.31 4.92
C GLN A 51 -0.98 8.80 3.90
N LEU A 52 -0.70 7.48 3.93
CA LEU A 52 0.25 6.86 3.01
C LEU A 52 -0.16 7.02 1.54
N MET A 53 -1.45 6.95 1.22
CA MET A 53 -1.95 7.14 -0.16
C MET A 53 -1.59 8.51 -0.73
N THR A 54 -1.48 9.52 0.12
CA THR A 54 -1.18 10.91 -0.27
C THR A 54 0.27 11.32 0.01
N ASP A 55 1.08 10.44 0.54
CA ASP A 55 2.48 10.68 0.85
C ASP A 55 3.39 10.43 -0.37
N VAL A 56 4.48 11.21 -0.49
CA VAL A 56 5.42 11.14 -1.61
C VAL A 56 6.13 9.79 -1.72
N PHE A 57 6.28 9.05 -0.61
CA PHE A 57 6.91 7.72 -0.58
C PHE A 57 5.92 6.61 -0.21
N GLY A 58 4.96 6.87 0.68
CA GLY A 58 3.98 5.91 1.17
C GLY A 58 3.06 5.40 0.06
N ASN A 59 2.77 6.22 -0.95
CA ASN A 59 1.83 5.86 -2.01
C ASN A 59 2.30 4.61 -2.79
N TYR A 60 3.61 4.39 -2.88
CA TYR A 60 4.18 3.23 -3.56
C TYR A 60 3.93 1.93 -2.78
N VAL A 61 3.97 1.96 -1.44
CA VAL A 61 3.68 0.79 -0.60
C VAL A 61 2.22 0.37 -0.76
N ILE A 62 1.29 1.34 -0.77
CA ILE A 62 -0.13 1.06 -1.01
C ILE A 62 -0.35 0.46 -2.40
N GLN A 63 0.31 0.99 -3.43
CA GLN A 63 0.25 0.43 -4.78
C GLN A 63 0.77 -1.02 -4.83
N LYS A 64 1.83 -1.35 -4.09
CA LYS A 64 2.32 -2.74 -3.99
C LYS A 64 1.32 -3.68 -3.34
N PHE A 65 0.49 -3.22 -2.42
CA PHE A 65 -0.61 -4.05 -1.89
C PHE A 65 -1.76 -4.24 -2.89
N PHE A 66 -2.07 -3.24 -3.71
CA PHE A 66 -2.99 -3.45 -4.83
C PHE A 66 -2.44 -4.45 -5.86
N GLU A 67 -1.13 -4.46 -6.08
CA GLU A 67 -0.46 -5.35 -7.04
C GLU A 67 -0.32 -6.79 -6.48
N PHE A 68 0.34 -6.94 -5.32
CA PHE A 68 0.78 -8.23 -4.77
C PHE A 68 0.05 -8.68 -3.50
N GLY A 69 -0.84 -7.85 -2.96
CA GLY A 69 -1.64 -8.20 -1.79
C GLY A 69 -2.65 -9.32 -2.10
N SER A 70 -3.13 -9.98 -1.05
CA SER A 70 -4.21 -10.96 -1.16
C SER A 70 -5.53 -10.27 -1.58
N PRO A 71 -6.54 -11.02 -2.04
CA PRO A 71 -7.86 -10.48 -2.31
C PRO A 71 -8.45 -9.67 -1.14
N GLU A 72 -8.21 -10.11 0.10
CA GLU A 72 -8.65 -9.44 1.31
C GLU A 72 -7.96 -8.09 1.50
N HIS A 73 -6.64 -8.01 1.30
CA HIS A 73 -5.91 -6.73 1.33
C HIS A 73 -6.47 -5.73 0.32
N LYS A 74 -6.71 -6.19 -0.92
CA LYS A 74 -7.26 -5.36 -2.00
C LYS A 74 -8.68 -4.88 -1.67
N ALA A 75 -9.53 -5.75 -1.14
CA ALA A 75 -10.88 -5.40 -0.73
C ALA A 75 -10.90 -4.36 0.41
N TYR A 76 -10.02 -4.50 1.41
CA TYR A 76 -9.88 -3.50 2.47
C TYR A 76 -9.43 -2.14 1.96
N LEU A 77 -8.44 -2.10 1.07
CA LEU A 77 -7.97 -0.86 0.47
C LEU A 77 -9.05 -0.23 -0.44
N ALA A 78 -9.75 -1.04 -1.23
CA ALA A 78 -10.88 -0.59 -2.05
C ALA A 78 -12.00 0.02 -1.19
N HIS A 79 -12.30 -0.59 -0.05
CA HIS A 79 -13.23 -0.01 0.92
C HIS A 79 -12.71 1.31 1.50
N SER A 80 -11.43 1.40 1.80
CA SER A 80 -10.80 2.58 2.40
C SER A 80 -10.79 3.80 1.47
N ILE A 81 -10.70 3.60 0.16
CA ILE A 81 -10.78 4.69 -0.83
C ILE A 81 -12.22 5.08 -1.17
N ARG A 82 -13.22 4.25 -0.82
CA ARG A 82 -14.63 4.53 -1.09
C ARG A 82 -15.04 5.83 -0.38
N GLY A 83 -15.68 6.73 -1.11
CA GLY A 83 -16.06 8.05 -0.61
C GLY A 83 -14.96 9.12 -0.74
N ASN A 84 -13.71 8.74 -0.98
CA ASN A 84 -12.58 9.67 -1.16
C ASN A 84 -11.98 9.64 -2.58
N VAL A 85 -12.58 8.88 -3.50
CA VAL A 85 -12.07 8.63 -4.86
C VAL A 85 -11.75 9.93 -5.59
N LEU A 86 -12.66 10.90 -5.62
CA LEU A 86 -12.45 12.18 -6.30
C LEU A 86 -11.30 12.97 -5.68
N SER A 87 -11.24 13.03 -4.34
CA SER A 87 -10.17 13.75 -3.63
C SER A 87 -8.80 13.12 -3.91
N LEU A 88 -8.70 11.79 -3.83
CA LEU A 88 -7.47 11.07 -4.13
C LEU A 88 -7.07 11.21 -5.59
N ALA A 89 -8.02 11.13 -6.53
CA ALA A 89 -7.76 11.29 -7.96
C ALA A 89 -7.20 12.66 -8.34
N LEU A 90 -7.54 13.71 -7.58
CA LEU A 90 -7.04 15.08 -7.77
C LEU A 90 -5.74 15.35 -6.97
N GLN A 91 -5.33 14.46 -6.08
CA GLN A 91 -4.11 14.60 -5.29
C GLN A 91 -2.90 14.07 -6.05
N MET A 92 -1.75 14.76 -5.90
CA MET A 92 -0.51 14.51 -6.67
C MET A 92 -0.04 13.04 -6.66
N TYR A 93 -0.16 12.36 -5.53
CA TYR A 93 0.28 10.97 -5.32
C TYR A 93 -0.91 10.00 -5.23
N GLY A 94 -2.01 10.41 -4.62
CA GLY A 94 -3.25 9.66 -4.51
C GLY A 94 -3.83 9.28 -5.86
N CYS A 95 -3.61 10.09 -6.90
CA CYS A 95 -4.07 9.77 -8.25
C CYS A 95 -3.44 8.49 -8.79
N ARG A 96 -2.20 8.19 -8.37
CA ARG A 96 -1.48 6.95 -8.73
C ARG A 96 -2.06 5.75 -8.01
N VAL A 97 -2.47 5.91 -6.75
CA VAL A 97 -3.17 4.87 -6.00
C VAL A 97 -4.51 4.54 -6.68
N ILE A 98 -5.29 5.55 -7.07
CA ILE A 98 -6.57 5.33 -7.77
C ILE A 98 -6.36 4.63 -9.11
N GLN A 99 -5.39 5.07 -9.92
CA GLN A 99 -5.03 4.41 -11.17
C GLN A 99 -4.70 2.93 -10.93
N LYS A 100 -3.85 2.63 -9.94
CA LYS A 100 -3.47 1.25 -9.60
C LYS A 100 -4.66 0.41 -9.11
N ALA A 101 -5.56 0.99 -8.32
CA ALA A 101 -6.77 0.31 -7.87
C ALA A 101 -7.65 -0.08 -9.06
N VAL A 102 -7.90 0.84 -10.00
CA VAL A 102 -8.71 0.57 -11.21
C VAL A 102 -8.07 -0.50 -12.11
N GLU A 103 -6.74 -0.51 -12.22
CA GLU A 103 -6.00 -1.51 -13.00
C GLU A 103 -6.07 -2.94 -12.40
N THR A 104 -6.14 -3.05 -11.07
CA THR A 104 -5.93 -4.32 -10.36
C THR A 104 -7.20 -4.93 -9.77
N LEU A 105 -8.23 -4.13 -9.54
CA LEU A 105 -9.53 -4.61 -9.08
C LEU A 105 -10.34 -5.12 -10.28
N GLN A 106 -11.01 -6.26 -10.11
CA GLN A 106 -11.85 -6.83 -11.17
C GLN A 106 -13.01 -5.88 -11.55
N PRO A 107 -13.58 -5.99 -12.77
CA PRO A 107 -14.62 -5.08 -13.27
C PRO A 107 -15.83 -4.91 -12.35
N GLU A 108 -16.14 -5.89 -11.50
CA GLU A 108 -17.21 -5.82 -10.50
C GLU A 108 -17.00 -4.72 -9.44
N TYR A 109 -15.76 -4.24 -9.29
CA TYR A 109 -15.36 -3.15 -8.41
C TYR A 109 -14.97 -1.88 -9.18
N GLN A 110 -15.08 -1.88 -10.52
CA GLN A 110 -14.89 -0.67 -11.33
C GLN A 110 -16.14 0.20 -11.15
N ILE A 111 -15.92 1.29 -10.43
CA ILE A 111 -16.92 2.20 -9.86
C ILE A 111 -17.83 2.73 -10.99
N GLN A 112 -19.15 2.53 -10.84
CA GLN A 112 -20.21 3.27 -11.53
C GLN A 112 -20.30 4.70 -11.00
#